data_AF-A0A8T6QFE9-F1
#
_entry.id   AF-A0A8T6QFE9-F1
#
_cell.length_a   1.000
_cell.length_b   1.000
_cell.length_c   1.000
_cell.angle_alpha   90.00
_cell.angle_beta   90.00
_cell.angle_gamma   90.00
#
_symmetry.space_group_name_H-M   'P 1'
#
loop_
_entity.id
_entity.type
_entity.pdbx_description
1 polymer ?
#
loop_
_entity_poly.entity_id
_entity_poly.type
_entity_poly.pdbx_seq_one_letter_code
_entity_poly.pdbx_strand_id
1 'polypeptide(L)'
;MKSTDSEKDSFLKWGLNCNMTPCFGARLVQEGNRLHYLADRACITGEFSNAESLKLDEVFTRFIRQMESMLTTGEMNPRHAHSVTLYHNGFTCEADTLGSCGYVYIAVYPTHR
;
A
#
# COMPACT_ATOMS: atom_id res chain seq x y z
N MET A 1 24.30 6.51 -30.45
CA MET A 1 23.73 7.65 -29.72
C MET A 1 22.28 7.32 -29.43
N LYS A 2 21.99 6.93 -28.17
CA LYS A 2 20.66 6.80 -27.51
C LYS A 2 19.63 5.86 -28.18
N SER A 3 18.95 4.94 -27.49
CA SER A 3 18.59 4.88 -26.08
C SER A 3 18.52 3.43 -25.61
N THR A 4 19.41 3.05 -24.69
CA THR A 4 19.11 1.98 -23.74
C THR A 4 18.33 2.62 -22.60
N ASP A 5 17.05 2.93 -22.82
CA ASP A 5 16.16 3.16 -21.69
C ASP A 5 15.70 1.78 -21.24
N SER A 6 16.54 1.25 -20.35
CA SER A 6 16.28 0.15 -19.43
C SER A 6 14.78 0.03 -19.20
N GLU A 7 14.25 -1.16 -19.50
CA GLU A 7 13.07 -1.69 -18.83
C GLU A 7 13.16 -1.26 -17.37
N LYS A 8 12.38 -0.24 -16.98
CA LYS A 8 12.08 0.01 -15.57
C LYS A 8 11.11 -1.08 -15.20
N ASP A 9 11.74 -2.22 -14.98
CA ASP A 9 11.24 -3.47 -14.50
C ASP A 9 10.07 -3.24 -13.53
N SER A 10 8.86 -3.42 -14.04
CA SER A 10 7.64 -3.78 -13.31
C SER A 10 7.51 -3.30 -11.84
N PHE A 11 7.69 -2.00 -11.56
CA PHE A 11 7.45 -1.47 -10.22
C PHE A 11 5.94 -1.51 -9.87
N LEU A 12 5.60 -2.48 -9.01
CA LEU A 12 4.32 -2.70 -8.33
C LEU A 12 3.06 -2.76 -9.21
N LYS A 13 2.80 -3.94 -9.79
CA LYS A 13 1.65 -4.23 -10.67
C LYS A 13 0.26 -3.90 -10.08
N TRP A 14 0.15 -3.75 -8.75
CA TRP A 14 -1.14 -3.59 -8.08
C TRP A 14 -1.19 -2.48 -7.00
N GLY A 15 -0.07 -2.04 -6.44
CA GLY A 15 -0.04 -1.08 -5.33
C GLY A 15 0.21 0.37 -5.76
N LEU A 16 0.47 1.25 -4.78
CA LEU A 16 1.03 2.58 -5.06
C LEU A 16 2.49 2.44 -5.51
N ASN A 17 2.94 3.34 -6.39
CA ASN A 17 4.34 3.36 -6.80
C ASN A 17 5.19 3.84 -5.62
N CYS A 18 6.02 2.95 -5.08
CA CYS A 18 6.89 3.22 -3.95
C CYS A 18 8.35 3.08 -4.38
N ASN A 19 9.13 4.13 -4.16
CA ASN A 19 10.56 4.15 -4.44
C ASN A 19 11.41 3.54 -3.30
N MET A 20 10.77 3.08 -2.21
CA MET A 20 11.45 2.46 -1.07
C MET A 20 11.65 0.96 -1.29
N THR A 21 12.69 0.39 -0.70
CA THR A 21 12.98 -1.05 -0.76
C THR A 21 13.55 -1.49 0.59
N PRO A 22 12.98 -2.51 1.25
CA PRO A 22 11.86 -3.34 0.80
C PRO A 22 10.50 -2.63 0.90
N CYS A 23 9.55 -3.01 0.03
CA CYS A 23 8.19 -2.46 0.01
C CYS A 23 7.17 -3.55 -0.34
N PHE A 24 6.06 -3.58 0.38
CA PHE A 24 4.88 -4.39 0.09
C PHE A 24 3.78 -3.49 -0.46
N GLY A 25 3.31 -3.73 -1.69
CA GLY A 25 2.18 -3.01 -2.26
C GLY A 25 1.02 -3.93 -2.59
N ALA A 26 -0.19 -3.41 -2.43
CA ALA A 26 -1.41 -4.16 -2.72
C ALA A 26 -2.54 -3.26 -3.23
N ARG A 27 -3.48 -3.88 -3.95
CA ARG A 27 -4.78 -3.29 -4.27
C ARG A 27 -5.88 -3.96 -3.45
N LEU A 28 -6.39 -3.24 -2.46
CA LEU A 28 -7.48 -3.68 -1.62
C LEU A 28 -8.82 -3.43 -2.31
N VAL A 29 -9.75 -4.36 -2.21
CA VAL A 29 -11.12 -4.18 -2.69
C VAL A 29 -11.93 -3.48 -1.60
N GLN A 30 -12.62 -2.40 -1.98
CA GLN A 30 -13.45 -1.63 -1.08
C GLN A 30 -14.92 -2.01 -1.26
N GLU A 31 -15.55 -2.51 -0.19
CA GLU A 31 -17.00 -2.74 -0.12
C GLU A 31 -17.61 -1.85 0.98
N GLY A 32 -18.22 -0.73 0.58
CA GLY A 32 -18.63 0.30 1.54
C GLY A 32 -17.41 0.84 2.28
N ASN A 33 -17.35 0.66 3.60
CA ASN A 33 -16.21 1.08 4.42
C ASN A 33 -15.30 -0.09 4.82
N ARG A 34 -15.48 -1.27 4.21
CA ARG A 34 -14.66 -2.45 4.47
C ARG A 34 -13.61 -2.63 3.39
N LEU A 35 -12.44 -3.12 3.79
CA LEU A 35 -11.32 -3.38 2.89
C LEU A 35 -10.97 -4.86 2.89
N HIS A 36 -10.92 -5.44 1.69
CA HIS A 36 -10.63 -6.83 1.46
C HIS A 36 -9.26 -6.97 0.80
N TYR A 37 -8.38 -7.71 1.46
CA TYR A 37 -7.08 -8.08 0.92
C TYR A 37 -7.21 -9.28 -0.02
N LEU A 38 -6.56 -9.17 -1.18
CA LEU A 38 -6.46 -10.24 -2.17
C LEU A 38 -4.99 -10.47 -2.52
N ALA A 39 -4.49 -11.68 -2.25
CA ALA A 39 -3.07 -12.01 -2.43
C ALA A 39 -2.60 -11.95 -3.89
N ASP A 40 -3.49 -12.24 -4.84
CA ASP A 40 -3.22 -12.11 -6.28
C ASP A 40 -3.11 -10.65 -6.76
N ARG A 41 -3.51 -9.70 -5.91
CA ARG A 41 -3.39 -8.24 -6.11
C ARG A 41 -2.37 -7.60 -5.18
N ALA A 42 -1.37 -8.37 -4.77
CA ALA A 42 -0.26 -7.91 -3.95
C ALA A 42 1.08 -8.23 -4.61
N CYS A 43 2.10 -7.47 -4.26
CA CYS A 43 3.47 -7.66 -4.69
C CYS A 43 4.44 -7.13 -3.65
N ILE A 44 5.60 -7.76 -3.56
CA ILE A 44 6.74 -7.29 -2.76
C ILE A 44 7.84 -6.86 -3.73
N THR A 45 8.38 -5.68 -3.48
CA THR A 45 9.59 -5.16 -4.12
C THR A 45 10.74 -5.25 -3.12
N GLY A 46 11.83 -5.92 -3.50
CA GLY A 46 12.94 -6.25 -2.60
C GLY A 46 12.63 -7.41 -1.66
N GLU A 47 13.33 -7.46 -0.54
CA GLU A 47 13.21 -8.56 0.44
C GLU A 47 13.10 -8.00 1.85
N PHE A 48 12.04 -8.38 2.56
CA PHE A 48 11.93 -8.16 3.99
C PHE A 48 12.68 -9.26 4.73
N SER A 49 13.38 -8.94 5.81
CA SER A 49 13.92 -9.99 6.70
C SER A 49 12.79 -10.81 7.32
N ASN A 50 13.10 -12.02 7.82
CA ASN A 50 12.11 -12.87 8.50
C ASN A 50 11.44 -12.16 9.68
N ALA A 51 12.20 -11.36 10.43
CA ALA A 51 11.67 -10.60 11.56
C ALA A 51 10.76 -9.44 11.12
N GLU A 52 11.07 -8.80 9.99
CA GLU A 52 10.22 -7.75 9.42
C GLU A 52 8.95 -8.33 8.81
N SER A 53 9.01 -9.48 8.15
CA SER A 53 7.84 -10.14 7.55
C SER A 53 6.80 -10.50 8.61
N LEU A 54 7.24 -11.08 9.74
CA LEU A 54 6.33 -11.38 10.86
C LEU A 54 5.68 -10.12 11.43
N LYS A 55 6.45 -9.03 11.57
CA LYS A 55 5.89 -7.74 12.00
C LYS A 55 4.96 -7.13 10.95
N LEU A 56 5.28 -7.31 9.67
CA LEU A 56 4.47 -6.82 8.56
C LEU A 56 3.06 -7.40 8.63
N ASP A 57 2.92 -8.70 8.88
CA ASP A 57 1.61 -9.36 9.04
C ASP A 57 0.79 -8.74 10.19
N GLU A 58 1.44 -8.43 11.31
CA GLU A 58 0.81 -7.79 12.47
C GLU A 58 0.37 -6.35 12.17
N VAL A 59 1.26 -5.53 11.59
CA VAL A 59 0.96 -4.12 11.29
C VAL A 59 -0.01 -3.98 10.12
N PHE A 60 -0.01 -4.90 9.16
CA PHE A 60 -0.89 -4.86 8.00
C PHE A 60 -2.35 -4.85 8.42
N THR A 61 -2.73 -5.74 9.34
CA THR A 61 -4.09 -5.77 9.90
C THR A 61 -4.46 -4.45 10.57
N ARG A 62 -3.50 -3.78 11.24
CA ARG A 62 -3.72 -2.47 11.87
C ARG A 62 -3.95 -1.36 10.86
N PHE A 63 -3.18 -1.33 9.77
CA PHE A 63 -3.38 -0.37 8.68
C PHE A 63 -4.74 -0.53 8.02
N ILE A 64 -5.18 -1.77 7.76
CA ILE A 64 -6.52 -2.04 7.23
C ILE A 64 -7.60 -1.40 8.10
N ARG A 65 -7.57 -1.65 9.42
CA ARG A 65 -8.55 -1.09 10.35
C ARG A 65 -8.54 0.44 10.41
N GLN A 66 -7.36 1.06 10.34
CA GLN A 66 -7.24 2.51 10.30
C GLN A 66 -7.85 3.07 9.01
N MET A 67 -7.55 2.49 7.85
CA MET A 67 -8.13 2.92 6.57
C MET A 67 -9.66 2.72 6.53
N GLU A 68 -10.19 1.62 7.06
CA GLU A 68 -11.65 1.41 7.20
C GLU A 68 -12.30 2.51 8.07
N SER A 69 -11.63 2.93 9.15
CA SER A 69 -12.06 4.05 9.97
C SER A 69 -12.02 5.37 9.18
N MET A 70 -10.96 5.63 8.42
CA MET A 70 -10.83 6.85 7.60
C MET A 70 -11.85 6.93 6.46
N LEU A 71 -12.24 5.78 5.88
CA LEU A 71 -13.36 5.69 4.94
C LEU A 71 -14.69 6.05 5.61
N THR A 72 -14.83 5.67 6.89
CA THR A 72 -16.03 5.99 7.67
C THR A 72 -16.11 7.47 8.06
N THR A 73 -14.98 8.09 8.41
CA THR A 73 -14.92 9.52 8.75
C THR A 73 -14.92 10.42 7.50
N GLY A 74 -14.59 9.86 6.33
CA GLY A 74 -14.50 10.59 5.07
C GLY A 74 -13.14 11.23 4.81
N GLU A 75 -12.16 11.03 5.69
CA GLU A 75 -10.75 11.42 5.49
C GLU A 75 -10.17 10.75 4.25
N MET A 76 -10.54 9.49 4.00
CA MET A 76 -10.35 8.84 2.72
C MET A 76 -11.68 8.83 1.97
N ASN A 77 -11.67 9.33 0.73
CA ASN A 77 -12.86 9.40 -0.10
C ASN A 77 -12.70 8.52 -1.35
N PRO A 78 -13.60 7.54 -1.60
CA PRO A 78 -13.53 6.67 -2.77
C PRO A 78 -13.55 7.39 -4.12
N ARG A 79 -14.07 8.63 -4.15
CA ARG A 79 -14.26 9.44 -5.37
C ARG A 79 -13.17 10.47 -5.61
N HIS A 80 -12.27 10.67 -4.64
CA HIS A 80 -11.22 11.69 -4.74
C HIS A 80 -9.87 11.08 -4.44
N ALA A 81 -8.92 11.29 -5.35
CA ALA A 81 -7.53 10.93 -5.10
C ALA A 81 -6.99 11.79 -3.96
N HIS A 82 -6.56 11.14 -2.88
CA HIS A 82 -5.97 11.77 -1.72
C HIS A 82 -5.12 10.72 -1.01
N SER A 83 -3.80 10.90 -1.09
CA SER A 83 -2.85 10.02 -0.43
C SER A 83 -2.81 10.35 1.07
N VAL A 84 -2.94 9.32 1.89
CA VAL A 84 -2.79 9.38 3.34
C VAL A 84 -1.58 8.56 3.74
N THR A 85 -0.90 8.98 4.81
CA THR A 85 0.27 8.29 5.34
C THR A 85 0.02 7.88 6.78
N LEU A 86 0.14 6.58 7.04
CA LEU A 86 -0.06 5.95 8.34
C LEU A 86 1.27 5.43 8.87
N TYR A 87 1.44 5.47 10.19
CA TYR A 87 2.64 4.97 10.85
C TYR A 87 2.26 3.99 11.95
N HIS A 88 2.91 2.82 11.96
CA HIS A 88 2.71 1.84 13.02
C HIS A 88 3.92 0.93 13.18
N ASN A 89 4.40 0.76 14.43
CA ASN A 89 5.49 -0.13 14.81
C ASN A 89 6.73 -0.13 13.89
N GLY A 90 7.15 1.07 13.44
CA GLY A 90 8.32 1.22 12.58
C GLY A 90 8.06 0.89 11.10
N PHE A 91 6.80 0.83 10.69
CA PHE A 91 6.38 0.79 9.30
C PHE A 91 5.59 2.04 8.94
N THR A 92 5.75 2.44 7.69
CA THR A 92 4.97 3.49 7.02
C THR A 92 4.05 2.82 6.01
N CYS A 93 2.79 3.23 5.97
CA CYS A 93 1.82 2.83 4.96
C CYS A 93 1.30 4.07 4.24
N GLU A 94 1.57 4.18 2.95
CA GLU A 94 0.90 5.12 2.06
C GLU A 94 -0.33 4.45 1.48
N ALA A 95 -1.45 5.17 1.44
CA ALA A 95 -2.71 4.67 0.91
C ALA A 95 -3.46 5.75 0.13
N ASP A 96 -4.04 5.39 -1.02
CA ASP A 96 -4.86 6.29 -1.82
C ASP A 96 -5.98 5.50 -2.51
N THR A 97 -7.17 6.10 -2.64
CA THR A 97 -8.28 5.52 -3.40
C THR A 97 -8.12 5.72 -4.90
N LEU A 98 -7.31 6.72 -5.30
CA LEU A 98 -7.15 7.24 -6.65
C LEU A 98 -8.48 7.58 -7.34
N GLY A 99 -9.52 7.89 -6.57
CA GLY A 99 -10.87 8.12 -7.09
C GLY A 99 -11.51 6.90 -7.78
N SER A 100 -11.01 5.69 -7.50
CA SER A 100 -11.41 4.46 -8.20
C SER A 100 -12.82 3.96 -7.90
N CYS A 101 -13.48 4.51 -6.87
CA CYS A 101 -14.81 4.11 -6.41
C CYS A 101 -14.96 2.63 -6.02
N GLY A 102 -13.85 1.93 -5.74
CA GLY A 102 -13.90 0.51 -5.37
C GLY A 102 -12.57 -0.11 -4.97
N TYR A 103 -11.46 0.65 -5.00
CA TYR A 103 -10.15 0.18 -4.61
C TYR A 103 -9.42 1.16 -3.71
N VAL A 104 -8.56 0.60 -2.86
CA VAL A 104 -7.53 1.34 -2.14
C VAL A 104 -6.18 0.75 -2.53
N TYR A 105 -5.30 1.59 -3.04
CA TYR A 105 -3.94 1.26 -3.40
C TYR A 105 -3.04 1.58 -2.23
N ILE A 106 -2.17 0.65 -1.85
CA ILE A 106 -1.27 0.84 -0.72
C ILE A 106 0.17 0.53 -1.07
N ALA A 107 1.08 1.12 -0.30
CA ALA A 107 2.49 0.76 -0.21
C ALA A 107 2.92 0.79 1.26
N VAL A 108 3.45 -0.32 1.76
CA VAL A 108 3.93 -0.51 3.13
C VAL A 108 5.42 -0.79 3.12
N TYR A 109 6.19 -0.01 3.86
CA TYR A 109 7.64 -0.13 3.90
C TYR A 109 8.19 0.23 5.29
N PRO A 110 9.39 -0.24 5.68
CA PRO A 110 9.98 0.11 6.95
C PRO A 110 10.22 1.62 7.04
N THR A 111 9.90 2.23 8.18
CA THR A 111 10.16 3.65 8.41
C THR A 111 11.66 3.84 8.63
N HIS A 112 12.34 4.50 7.68
CA HIS A 112 13.71 4.95 7.89
C HIS A 112 13.73 6.02 9.00
N ARG A 113 14.50 5.77 10.06
CA ARG A 113 14.81 6.77 11.10
C ARG A 113 16.02 7.59 10.71
#